data_AF-A0A165CQV1-F1
#
_entry.id   AF-A0A165CQV1-F1
#
_cell.length_a   1.000
_cell.length_b   1.000
_cell.length_c   1.000
_cell.angle_alpha   90.00
_cell.angle_beta   90.00
_cell.angle_gamma   90.00
#
_symmetry.space_group_name_H-M   'P 1'
#
loop_
_entity.id
_entity.type
_entity.pdbx_description
1 polymer ?
#
loop_
_entity_poly.entity_id
_entity_poly.type
_entity_poly.pdbx_seq_one_letter_code
_entity_poly.pdbx_strand_id
1 'polypeptide(L)'
;MLHAALFLFLAGLSLLIWGLDRAVARTLLSLTAALVAFYSNALPLLPLSINYCRPGLFSDSVQLAMPGISALRTGVAQLQVKLTSFASRDGLSWYLWLLENIYQREPRINQERRTIQSLIAELDAVSIDWIVRNCPAPDVVTVACQAVGALSPVSPTAGIIRKGEIVLDRTDRYLRESFGHAVPRSRAEVGVRAPDFARTLRSLFCLTDPTVPYLDHRLPPVLDWAEGIHMYDLPLLSVPLRHERCAYEGDVSIPARWHDWLTTIRKREPRPRILTNTVLQILRLSTEESSMEITITLLSLLNVQELQLTDLDSVAKFLAEPIRSHDHSDHNCDSRCVLGLLSQVILHPESFQIGDGVVDSAVETMRHFVLHLRLPKETLNFGVFRPEDRRALHSFWEYIASEYVSLTRWTYQ
;
A
#
# COMPACT_ATOMS: atom_id res chain seq x y z
N MET A 1 33.09 10.35 8.92
CA MET A 1 33.61 9.66 10.11
C MET A 1 33.88 8.16 9.87
N LEU A 2 32.92 7.37 9.36
CA LEU A 2 33.11 5.92 9.09
C LEU A 2 34.32 5.59 8.19
N HIS A 3 34.49 6.30 7.08
CA HIS A 3 35.59 6.06 6.14
C HIS A 3 36.98 6.32 6.76
N ALA A 4 37.12 7.36 7.59
CA ALA A 4 38.38 7.67 8.28
C ALA A 4 38.71 6.62 9.36
N ALA A 5 37.70 6.13 10.08
CA ALA A 5 37.85 5.05 11.04
C ALA A 5 38.26 3.73 10.36
N LEU A 6 37.71 3.42 9.19
CA LEU A 6 38.09 2.25 8.40
C LEU A 6 39.54 2.34 7.90
N PHE A 7 39.96 3.51 7.40
CA PHE A 7 41.34 3.73 6.95
C PHE A 7 42.35 3.63 8.10
N LEU A 8 42.05 4.23 9.26
CA LEU A 8 42.88 4.12 10.47
C LEU A 8 42.94 2.69 11.01
N PHE A 9 41.82 1.96 10.96
CA PHE A 9 41.77 0.55 11.34
C PHE A 9 42.64 -0.30 10.41
N LEU A 10 42.55 -0.12 9.09
CA LEU A 10 43.37 -0.86 8.12
C LEU A 10 44.86 -0.51 8.19
N ALA A 11 45.20 0.77 8.43
CA ALA A 11 46.58 1.19 8.67
C ALA A 11 47.14 0.59 9.97
N GLY A 12 46.37 0.58 11.05
CA GLY A 12 46.74 -0.07 12.32
C GLY A 12 46.89 -1.58 12.17
N LEU A 13 45.99 -2.24 11.43
CA LEU A 13 46.06 -3.67 11.13
C LEU A 13 47.32 -4.02 10.31
N SER A 14 47.71 -3.17 9.36
CA SER A 14 48.90 -3.35 8.52
C SER A 14 50.20 -3.26 9.34
N LEU A 15 50.27 -2.29 10.27
CA LEU A 15 51.39 -2.15 11.20
C LEU A 15 51.45 -3.32 12.20
N LEU A 16 50.30 -3.78 12.68
CA LEU A 16 50.19 -4.94 13.58
C LEU A 16 50.68 -6.23 12.90
N ILE A 17 50.29 -6.45 11.65
CA ILE A 17 50.70 -7.63 10.85
C ILE A 17 52.21 -7.65 10.60
N TRP A 18 52.86 -6.49 10.51
CA TRP A 18 54.31 -6.39 10.30
C TRP A 18 55.12 -6.91 11.50
N GLY A 19 54.57 -6.83 12.71
CA GLY A 19 55.21 -7.28 13.95
C GLY A 19 54.80 -8.68 14.42
N LEU A 20 53.79 -9.31 13.81
CA LEU A 20 53.26 -10.60 14.25
C LEU A 20 53.95 -11.79 13.58
N ASP A 21 53.95 -12.92 14.29
CA ASP A 21 54.35 -14.22 13.76
C ASP A 21 53.59 -14.52 12.44
N ARG A 22 54.33 -15.02 11.44
CA ARG A 22 53.85 -15.26 10.07
C ARG A 22 52.59 -16.12 10.04
N ALA A 23 52.40 -17.01 11.02
CA ALA A 23 51.19 -17.82 11.14
C ALA A 23 49.96 -16.98 11.47
N VAL A 24 50.04 -16.08 12.46
CA VAL A 24 48.90 -15.26 12.89
C VAL A 24 48.61 -14.15 11.88
N ALA A 25 49.65 -13.60 11.25
CA ALA A 25 49.53 -12.66 10.13
C ALA A 25 48.70 -13.25 8.98
N ARG A 26 48.95 -14.51 8.59
CA ARG A 26 48.17 -15.19 7.53
C ARG A 26 46.72 -15.41 7.94
N THR A 27 46.47 -15.80 9.20
CA THR A 27 45.11 -16.01 9.70
C THR A 27 44.31 -14.70 9.70
N LEU A 28 44.90 -13.59 10.17
CA LEU A 28 44.26 -12.27 10.14
C LEU A 28 44.03 -11.76 8.72
N LEU A 29 44.99 -11.98 7.81
CA LEU A 29 44.82 -11.61 6.40
C LEU A 29 43.68 -12.40 5.75
N SER A 30 43.59 -13.71 6.03
CA SER A 30 42.52 -14.58 5.53
C SER A 30 41.15 -14.17 6.06
N LEU A 31 41.04 -13.88 7.36
CA LEU A 31 39.80 -13.38 7.98
C LEU A 31 39.37 -12.02 7.42
N THR A 32 40.32 -11.12 7.22
CA THR A 32 40.05 -9.78 6.65
C THR A 32 39.59 -9.89 5.19
N ALA A 33 40.23 -10.76 4.39
CA ALA A 33 39.82 -11.03 3.02
C ALA A 33 38.43 -11.68 2.96
N ALA A 34 38.13 -12.63 3.85
CA ALA A 34 36.81 -13.24 3.96
C ALA A 34 35.74 -12.21 4.35
N LEU A 35 36.05 -11.29 5.28
CA LEU A 35 35.15 -10.22 5.68
C LEU A 35 34.89 -9.24 4.53
N VAL A 36 35.93 -8.84 3.79
CA VAL A 36 35.80 -7.98 2.61
C VAL A 36 34.97 -8.68 1.53
N ALA A 37 35.19 -9.97 1.29
CA ALA A 37 34.38 -10.74 0.36
C ALA A 37 32.91 -10.83 0.83
N PHE A 38 32.67 -11.08 2.12
CA PHE A 38 31.33 -11.09 2.69
C PHE A 38 30.62 -9.75 2.47
N TYR A 39 31.23 -8.63 2.85
CA TYR A 39 30.63 -7.31 2.67
C TYR A 39 30.50 -6.91 1.20
N SER A 40 31.45 -7.24 0.34
CA SER A 40 31.37 -6.92 -1.09
C SER A 40 30.30 -7.72 -1.81
N ASN A 41 29.95 -8.91 -1.33
CA ASN A 41 28.82 -9.70 -1.83
C ASN A 41 27.50 -9.32 -1.14
N ALA A 42 27.52 -8.94 0.14
CA ALA A 42 26.34 -8.55 0.89
C ALA A 42 25.85 -7.13 0.54
N LEU A 43 26.74 -6.17 0.28
CA LEU A 43 26.38 -4.78 -0.06
C LEU A 43 25.57 -4.62 -1.36
N PRO A 44 25.83 -5.37 -2.46
CA PRO A 44 24.95 -5.40 -3.62
C PRO A 44 23.67 -6.21 -3.41
N LEU A 45 23.58 -7.03 -2.36
CA LEU A 45 22.35 -7.71 -1.94
C LEU A 45 21.51 -6.85 -0.95
N LEU A 46 22.14 -5.92 -0.23
CA LEU A 46 21.52 -4.95 0.66
C LEU A 46 20.64 -3.85 0.01
N PRO A 47 20.70 -3.51 -1.30
CA PRO A 47 19.74 -2.58 -1.90
C PRO A 47 18.35 -3.20 -2.06
N LEU A 48 18.21 -4.52 -1.82
CA LEU A 48 16.94 -5.22 -2.00
C LEU A 48 15.97 -5.02 -0.82
N SER A 49 16.39 -4.47 0.32
CA SER A 49 15.48 -4.19 1.45
C SER A 49 15.05 -2.72 1.59
N ILE A 50 15.67 -1.78 0.87
CA ILE A 50 15.44 -0.32 1.05
C ILE A 50 14.49 0.26 0.00
N ASN A 51 13.98 -0.54 -0.95
CA ASN A 51 13.02 -0.09 -1.97
C ASN A 51 11.64 0.36 -1.42
N TYR A 52 11.43 0.36 -0.10
CA TYR A 52 10.24 0.90 0.55
C TYR A 52 10.41 2.32 1.13
N CYS A 53 11.58 2.95 1.01
CA CYS A 53 11.78 4.32 1.49
C CYS A 53 11.65 5.37 0.36
N ARG A 54 10.70 6.29 0.57
CA ARG A 54 10.31 7.45 -0.26
C ARG A 54 11.49 8.12 -0.99
N PRO A 55 11.40 8.35 -2.33
CA PRO A 55 12.53 8.83 -3.15
C PRO A 55 12.95 10.30 -2.93
N GLY A 56 12.39 11.02 -1.96
CA GLY A 56 12.59 12.47 -1.82
C GLY A 56 13.75 12.94 -0.96
N LEU A 57 14.26 12.13 -0.02
CA LEU A 57 15.23 12.57 1.00
C LEU A 57 16.59 11.85 0.95
N PHE A 58 16.72 10.82 0.11
CA PHE A 58 17.92 9.99 0.02
C PHE A 58 18.78 10.29 -1.23
N SER A 59 18.28 11.13 -2.15
CA SER A 59 18.96 11.49 -3.41
C SER A 59 20.35 12.08 -3.18
N ASP A 60 20.46 13.06 -2.27
CA ASP A 60 21.69 13.86 -2.17
C ASP A 60 22.82 13.08 -1.49
N SER A 61 22.48 12.26 -0.49
CA SER A 61 23.42 11.38 0.21
C SER A 61 23.95 10.26 -0.69
N VAL A 62 23.11 9.72 -1.59
CA VAL A 62 23.51 8.68 -2.54
C VAL A 62 24.36 9.25 -3.67
N GLN A 63 24.05 10.46 -4.17
CA GLN A 63 24.88 11.13 -5.16
C GLN A 63 26.29 11.45 -4.62
N LEU A 64 26.42 11.77 -3.33
CA LEU A 64 27.72 11.93 -2.66
C LEU A 64 28.50 10.62 -2.47
N ALA A 65 27.82 9.46 -2.40
CA ALA A 65 28.45 8.15 -2.24
C ALA A 65 28.84 7.47 -3.56
N MET A 66 28.23 7.86 -4.68
CA MET A 66 28.48 7.30 -6.01
C MET A 66 29.96 7.34 -6.47
N PRO A 67 30.73 8.42 -6.23
CA PRO A 67 32.16 8.43 -6.56
C PRO A 67 32.93 7.36 -5.79
N GLY A 68 32.60 7.14 -4.52
CA GLY A 68 33.18 6.10 -3.68
C GLY A 68 32.87 4.69 -4.19
N ILE A 69 31.61 4.43 -4.58
CA ILE A 69 31.19 3.16 -5.16
C ILE A 69 31.87 2.91 -6.50
N SER A 70 32.03 3.95 -7.34
CA SER A 70 32.77 3.81 -8.61
C SER A 70 34.25 3.50 -8.38
N ALA A 71 34.91 4.17 -7.43
CA ALA A 71 36.30 3.92 -7.11
C ALA A 71 36.50 2.50 -6.52
N LEU A 72 35.55 2.03 -5.71
CA LEU A 72 35.55 0.68 -5.16
C LEU A 72 35.33 -0.37 -6.26
N ARG A 73 34.44 -0.10 -7.23
CA ARG A 73 34.24 -0.95 -8.41
C ARG A 73 35.48 -1.00 -9.29
N THR A 74 36.15 0.13 -9.51
CA THR A 74 37.42 0.18 -10.26
C THR A 74 38.54 -0.53 -9.50
N GLY A 75 38.61 -0.38 -8.18
CA GLY A 75 39.55 -1.08 -7.32
C GLY A 75 39.35 -2.60 -7.33
N VAL A 76 38.09 -3.07 -7.23
CA VAL A 76 37.73 -4.48 -7.35
C VAL A 76 38.04 -5.01 -8.75
N ALA A 77 37.76 -4.24 -9.81
CA ALA A 77 38.10 -4.64 -11.18
C ALA A 77 39.62 -4.75 -11.39
N GLN A 78 40.42 -3.83 -10.83
CA GLN A 78 41.88 -3.90 -10.89
C GLN A 78 42.45 -5.06 -10.05
N LEU A 79 41.84 -5.34 -8.88
CA LEU A 79 42.20 -6.49 -8.04
C LEU A 79 41.82 -7.80 -8.73
N GLN A 80 40.69 -7.84 -9.43
CA GLN A 80 40.21 -8.96 -10.23
C GLN A 80 41.15 -9.20 -11.42
N VAL A 81 41.56 -8.16 -12.16
CA VAL A 81 42.56 -8.28 -13.24
C VAL A 81 43.89 -8.82 -12.73
N LYS A 82 44.37 -8.33 -11.57
CA LYS A 82 45.59 -8.84 -10.95
C LYS A 82 45.45 -10.29 -10.45
N LEU A 83 44.32 -10.66 -9.85
CA LEU A 83 44.02 -12.04 -9.44
C LEU A 83 43.89 -12.99 -10.65
N THR A 84 43.29 -12.54 -11.76
CA THR A 84 43.21 -13.32 -13.00
C THR A 84 44.58 -13.47 -13.69
N SER A 85 45.48 -12.49 -13.53
CA SER A 85 46.86 -12.61 -14.01
C SER A 85 47.73 -13.53 -13.15
N PHE A 86 47.37 -13.71 -11.88
CA PHE A 86 48.07 -14.59 -10.93
C PHE A 86 47.60 -16.05 -11.02
N ALA A 87 46.42 -16.30 -11.58
CA ALA A 87 45.86 -17.62 -11.79
C ALA A 87 46.24 -18.17 -13.18
N SER A 88 47.42 -18.79 -13.26
CA SER A 88 47.78 -19.70 -14.37
C SER A 88 46.67 -20.71 -14.64
N ARG A 89 46.40 -21.03 -15.91
CA ARG A 89 45.58 -22.10 -16.55
C ARG A 89 44.38 -22.75 -15.82
N ASP A 90 44.42 -22.97 -14.52
CA ASP A 90 43.35 -23.48 -13.65
C ASP A 90 42.38 -22.38 -13.16
N GLY A 91 42.70 -21.10 -13.34
CA GLY A 91 41.81 -20.00 -12.94
C GLY A 91 40.58 -19.82 -13.83
N LEU A 92 40.68 -20.20 -15.10
CA LEU A 92 39.62 -20.03 -16.09
C LEU A 92 38.50 -21.07 -15.91
N SER A 93 38.85 -22.28 -15.46
CA SER A 93 37.88 -23.32 -15.09
C SER A 93 37.11 -22.93 -13.83
N TRP A 94 37.77 -22.35 -12.82
CA TRP A 94 37.10 -21.80 -11.64
C TRP A 94 36.15 -20.65 -11.99
N TYR A 95 36.54 -19.73 -12.87
CA TYR A 95 35.70 -18.60 -13.27
C TYR A 95 34.47 -19.05 -14.08
N LEU A 96 34.64 -19.98 -15.02
CA LEU A 96 33.53 -20.57 -15.76
C LEU A 96 32.60 -21.38 -14.84
N TRP A 97 33.15 -22.15 -13.91
CA TRP A 97 32.36 -22.84 -12.88
C TRP A 97 31.58 -21.86 -11.99
N LEU A 98 32.18 -20.72 -11.61
CA LEU A 98 31.49 -19.69 -10.83
C LEU A 98 30.35 -19.04 -11.62
N LEU A 99 30.59 -18.68 -12.89
CA LEU A 99 29.56 -18.10 -13.75
C LEU A 99 28.43 -19.10 -14.02
N GLU A 100 28.75 -20.36 -14.26
CA GLU A 100 27.75 -21.43 -14.43
C GLU A 100 26.92 -21.61 -13.16
N ASN A 101 27.55 -21.59 -11.97
CA ASN A 101 26.81 -21.65 -10.71
C ASN A 101 25.97 -20.41 -10.42
N ILE A 102 26.42 -19.20 -10.81
CA ILE A 102 25.63 -17.98 -10.65
C ILE A 102 24.44 -18.01 -11.62
N TYR A 103 24.66 -18.39 -12.87
CA TYR A 103 23.64 -18.49 -13.90
C TYR A 103 22.60 -19.57 -13.58
N GLN A 104 23.02 -20.72 -13.04
CA GLN A 104 22.08 -21.76 -12.57
C GLN A 104 21.39 -21.38 -11.25
N ARG A 105 21.96 -20.49 -10.42
CA ARG A 105 21.31 -20.02 -9.19
C ARG A 105 20.22 -18.99 -9.45
N GLU A 106 20.34 -18.15 -10.48
CA GLU A 106 19.34 -17.12 -10.79
C GLU A 106 17.91 -17.66 -10.99
N PRO A 107 17.64 -18.72 -11.78
CA PRO A 107 16.29 -19.28 -11.91
C PRO A 107 15.78 -19.86 -10.59
N ARG A 108 16.66 -20.49 -9.79
CA ARG A 108 16.30 -21.02 -8.47
C ARG A 108 15.95 -19.90 -7.48
N ILE A 109 16.74 -18.83 -7.44
CA ILE A 109 16.46 -17.65 -6.60
C ILE A 109 15.15 -16.99 -7.05
N ASN A 110 14.90 -16.90 -8.36
CA ASN A 110 13.65 -16.36 -8.87
C ASN A 110 12.45 -17.25 -8.54
N GLN A 111 12.63 -18.57 -8.56
CA GLN A 111 11.60 -19.52 -8.13
C GLN A 111 11.33 -19.39 -6.62
N GLU A 112 12.37 -19.43 -5.79
CA GLU A 112 12.26 -19.25 -4.34
C GLU A 112 11.63 -17.89 -4.00
N ARG A 113 11.98 -16.82 -4.72
CA ARG A 113 11.36 -15.50 -4.58
C ARG A 113 9.88 -15.52 -4.92
N ARG A 114 9.47 -16.18 -6.01
CA ARG A 114 8.04 -16.33 -6.37
C ARG A 114 7.30 -17.11 -5.30
N THR A 115 7.88 -18.19 -4.80
CA THR A 115 7.30 -18.99 -3.71
C THR A 115 7.14 -18.15 -2.44
N ILE A 116 8.20 -17.44 -2.02
CA ILE A 116 8.13 -16.54 -0.87
C ILE A 116 7.06 -15.48 -1.10
N GLN A 117 7.05 -14.80 -2.26
CA GLN A 117 6.04 -13.80 -2.58
C GLN A 117 4.62 -14.35 -2.54
N SER A 118 4.40 -15.61 -2.97
CA SER A 118 3.10 -16.26 -2.86
C SER A 118 2.71 -16.62 -1.43
N LEU A 119 3.69 -16.83 -0.53
CA LEU A 119 3.48 -17.22 0.86
C LEU A 119 3.51 -16.05 1.84
N ILE A 120 3.98 -14.85 1.46
CA ILE A 120 4.08 -13.68 2.36
C ILE A 120 2.73 -13.39 3.01
N ALA A 121 1.65 -13.41 2.22
CA ALA A 121 0.32 -13.11 2.75
C ALA A 121 -0.15 -14.13 3.79
N GLU A 122 0.15 -15.41 3.57
CA GLU A 122 -0.17 -16.48 4.51
C GLU A 122 0.70 -16.38 5.76
N LEU A 123 2.00 -16.12 5.62
CA LEU A 123 2.92 -15.96 6.73
C LEU A 123 2.53 -14.78 7.62
N ASP A 124 2.19 -13.63 7.03
CA ASP A 124 1.74 -12.45 7.77
C ASP A 124 0.43 -12.73 8.53
N ALA A 125 -0.52 -13.38 7.87
CA ALA A 125 -1.80 -13.73 8.49
C ALA A 125 -1.64 -14.73 9.65
N VAL A 126 -0.85 -15.79 9.44
CA VAL A 126 -0.53 -16.80 10.47
C VAL A 126 0.24 -16.16 11.63
N SER A 127 1.15 -15.22 11.35
CA SER A 127 1.89 -14.51 12.40
C SER A 127 0.97 -13.66 13.26
N ILE A 128 0.06 -12.88 12.65
CA ILE A 128 -0.93 -12.08 13.38
C ILE A 128 -1.85 -12.98 14.21
N ASP A 129 -2.39 -14.04 13.61
CA ASP A 129 -3.26 -15.00 14.30
C ASP A 129 -2.53 -15.68 15.48
N TRP A 130 -1.27 -16.11 15.28
CA TRP A 130 -0.46 -16.70 16.34
C TRP A 130 -0.21 -15.72 17.49
N ILE A 131 0.14 -14.45 17.21
CA ILE A 131 0.33 -13.43 18.24
C ILE A 131 -0.96 -13.22 19.03
N VAL A 132 -2.09 -13.07 18.35
CA VAL A 132 -3.39 -12.82 18.98
C VAL A 132 -3.84 -14.00 19.86
N ARG A 133 -3.51 -15.24 19.47
CA ARG A 133 -3.86 -16.45 20.22
C ARG A 133 -2.93 -16.74 21.39
N ASN A 134 -1.62 -16.59 21.19
CA ASN A 134 -0.62 -17.19 22.07
C ASN A 134 0.21 -16.16 22.86
N CYS A 135 0.20 -14.89 22.47
CA CYS A 135 1.00 -13.89 23.18
C CYS A 135 0.36 -13.55 24.54
N PRO A 136 1.09 -13.69 25.67
CA PRO A 136 0.54 -13.36 26.98
C PRO A 136 0.49 -11.85 27.26
N ALA A 137 1.17 -11.04 26.44
CA ALA A 137 1.26 -9.59 26.65
C ALA A 137 0.07 -8.86 25.97
N PRO A 138 -0.86 -8.25 26.73
CA PRO A 138 -2.08 -7.66 26.16
C PRO A 138 -1.79 -6.48 25.22
N ASP A 139 -0.74 -5.71 25.48
CA ASP A 139 -0.33 -4.60 24.61
C ASP A 139 0.13 -5.09 23.24
N VAL A 140 0.84 -6.23 23.20
CA VAL A 140 1.30 -6.84 21.94
C VAL A 140 0.11 -7.37 21.14
N VAL A 141 -0.85 -8.02 21.81
CA VAL A 141 -2.11 -8.46 21.19
C VAL A 141 -2.89 -7.28 20.62
N THR A 142 -2.96 -6.18 21.36
CA THR A 142 -3.63 -4.94 20.93
C THR A 142 -3.00 -4.37 19.66
N VAL A 143 -1.66 -4.25 19.64
CA VAL A 143 -0.93 -3.77 18.47
C VAL A 143 -1.13 -4.70 17.28
N ALA A 144 -1.12 -6.03 17.49
CA ALA A 144 -1.38 -7.00 16.42
C ALA A 144 -2.80 -6.84 15.85
N CYS A 145 -3.81 -6.65 16.70
CA CYS A 145 -5.18 -6.37 16.26
C CYS A 145 -5.24 -5.07 15.46
N GLN A 146 -4.59 -4.00 15.92
CA GLN A 146 -4.56 -2.69 15.24
C GLN A 146 -3.78 -2.69 13.91
N ALA A 147 -2.76 -3.55 13.78
CA ALA A 147 -1.96 -3.66 12.56
C ALA A 147 -2.80 -4.08 11.35
N VAL A 148 -3.87 -4.86 11.59
CA VAL A 148 -4.80 -5.28 10.54
C VAL A 148 -5.47 -4.08 9.85
N GLY A 149 -5.75 -3.00 10.57
CA GLY A 149 -6.35 -1.78 10.01
C GLY A 149 -5.45 -1.03 9.03
N ALA A 150 -4.17 -1.39 8.94
CA ALA A 150 -3.26 -0.90 7.92
C ALA A 150 -3.26 -1.75 6.64
N LEU A 151 -3.88 -2.94 6.64
CA LEU A 151 -4.00 -3.76 5.45
C LEU A 151 -5.03 -3.17 4.47
N SER A 152 -4.77 -3.34 3.18
CA SER A 152 -5.83 -3.18 2.18
C SER A 152 -6.92 -4.23 2.47
N PRO A 153 -8.21 -3.86 2.47
CA PRO A 153 -9.30 -4.79 2.76
C PRO A 153 -9.37 -5.95 1.76
N VAL A 154 -8.78 -5.78 0.58
CA VAL A 154 -8.79 -6.75 -0.52
C VAL A 154 -7.46 -7.48 -0.65
N SER A 155 -6.50 -7.18 0.23
CA SER A 155 -5.24 -7.93 0.29
C SER A 155 -5.49 -9.40 0.63
N PRO A 156 -4.71 -10.34 0.07
CA PRO A 156 -4.82 -11.75 0.40
C PRO A 156 -4.65 -12.01 1.90
N THR A 157 -3.75 -11.27 2.57
CA THR A 157 -3.54 -11.32 4.03
C THR A 157 -4.84 -11.03 4.79
N ALA A 158 -5.51 -9.91 4.48
CA ALA A 158 -6.79 -9.57 5.10
C ALA A 158 -7.86 -10.64 4.82
N GLY A 159 -7.89 -11.20 3.61
CA GLY A 159 -8.78 -12.31 3.24
C GLY A 159 -8.57 -13.58 4.07
N ILE A 160 -7.31 -13.94 4.37
CA ILE A 160 -7.00 -15.10 5.22
C ILE A 160 -7.38 -14.81 6.68
N ILE A 161 -7.03 -13.64 7.21
CA ILE A 161 -7.38 -13.27 8.60
C ILE A 161 -8.89 -13.22 8.78
N ARG A 162 -9.66 -12.72 7.79
CA ARG A 162 -11.13 -12.69 7.82
C ARG A 162 -11.79 -14.06 7.98
N LYS A 163 -11.18 -15.11 7.42
CA LYS A 163 -11.65 -16.49 7.59
C LYS A 163 -11.45 -17.00 9.03
N GLY A 164 -10.53 -16.39 9.78
CA GLY A 164 -10.30 -16.68 11.19
C GLY A 164 -11.10 -15.72 12.09
N GLU A 165 -12.13 -16.22 12.76
CA GLU A 165 -12.99 -15.40 13.64
C GLU A 165 -12.24 -14.83 14.86
N ILE A 166 -11.12 -15.44 15.27
CA ILE A 166 -10.43 -15.08 16.51
C ILE A 166 -9.90 -13.65 16.51
N VAL A 167 -9.31 -13.21 15.39
CA VAL A 167 -8.72 -11.86 15.31
C VAL A 167 -9.83 -10.81 15.30
N LEU A 168 -10.95 -11.07 14.59
CA LEU A 168 -12.13 -10.21 14.59
C LEU A 168 -12.73 -10.09 16.00
N ASP A 169 -12.99 -11.23 16.67
CA ASP A 169 -13.57 -11.25 18.01
C ASP A 169 -12.69 -10.55 19.05
N ARG A 170 -11.36 -10.70 18.94
CA ARG A 170 -10.42 -10.00 19.82
C ARG A 170 -10.37 -8.51 19.54
N THR A 171 -10.42 -8.11 18.27
CA THR A 171 -10.47 -6.70 17.87
C THR A 171 -11.74 -6.02 18.39
N ASP A 172 -12.90 -6.65 18.19
CA ASP A 172 -14.21 -6.19 18.68
C ASP A 172 -14.22 -6.09 20.22
N ARG A 173 -13.75 -7.13 20.93
CA ARG A 173 -13.64 -7.10 22.38
C ARG A 173 -12.77 -5.95 22.87
N TYR A 174 -11.59 -5.76 22.29
CA TYR A 174 -10.70 -4.66 22.63
C TYR A 174 -11.36 -3.29 22.41
N LEU A 175 -12.06 -3.12 21.28
CA LEU A 175 -12.79 -1.90 20.97
C LEU A 175 -13.83 -1.58 22.05
N ARG A 176 -14.60 -2.58 22.49
CA ARG A 176 -15.63 -2.39 23.54
C ARG A 176 -15.05 -2.17 24.92
N GLU A 177 -14.07 -2.96 25.33
CA GLU A 177 -13.45 -2.82 26.65
C GLU A 177 -12.74 -1.45 26.78
N SER A 178 -12.10 -1.00 25.70
CA SER A 178 -11.34 0.26 25.70
C SER A 178 -12.23 1.48 25.50
N PHE A 179 -13.26 1.41 24.64
CA PHE A 179 -14.01 2.58 24.18
C PHE A 179 -15.52 2.50 24.40
N GLY A 180 -16.04 1.35 24.87
CA GLY A 180 -17.48 1.09 24.99
C GLY A 180 -18.19 1.67 26.23
N HIS A 181 -17.44 2.09 27.26
CA HIS A 181 -18.03 2.46 28.55
C HIS A 181 -17.82 3.92 28.98
N ALA A 182 -17.03 4.71 28.26
CA ALA A 182 -16.74 6.08 28.65
C ALA A 182 -16.80 7.01 27.44
N VAL A 183 -17.79 7.91 27.45
CA VAL A 183 -17.66 9.18 26.72
C VAL A 183 -16.37 9.84 27.22
N PRO A 184 -15.48 10.28 26.33
CA PRO A 184 -14.23 10.92 26.73
C PRO A 184 -14.49 12.05 27.72
N ARG A 185 -13.76 12.10 28.84
CA ARG A 185 -14.00 13.09 29.90
C ARG A 185 -13.52 14.49 29.51
N SER A 186 -12.63 14.58 28.53
CA SER A 186 -12.05 15.84 28.06
C SER A 186 -11.57 15.75 26.60
N ARG A 187 -11.47 16.89 25.92
CA ARG A 187 -10.85 16.99 24.58
C ARG A 187 -9.39 16.54 24.53
N ALA A 188 -8.66 16.65 25.64
CA ALA A 188 -7.27 16.19 25.71
C ALA A 188 -7.19 14.66 25.67
N GLU A 189 -8.06 13.97 26.43
CA GLU A 189 -8.17 12.51 26.40
C GLU A 189 -8.54 12.00 25.00
N VAL A 190 -9.50 12.67 24.37
CA VAL A 190 -9.89 12.44 22.98
C VAL A 190 -8.69 12.47 22.05
N GLY A 191 -7.87 13.52 22.12
CA GLY A 191 -6.73 13.67 21.22
C GLY A 191 -5.65 12.59 21.40
N VAL A 192 -5.43 12.13 22.64
CA VAL A 192 -4.46 11.07 22.93
C VAL A 192 -4.95 9.71 22.42
N ARG A 193 -6.26 9.43 22.53
CA ARG A 193 -6.83 8.10 22.26
C ARG A 193 -7.42 7.95 20.85
N ALA A 194 -7.65 9.05 20.14
CA ALA A 194 -8.11 9.07 18.75
C ALA A 194 -7.31 8.17 17.79
N PRO A 195 -5.96 8.15 17.81
CA PRO A 195 -5.20 7.35 16.85
C PRO A 195 -5.43 5.85 17.05
N ASP A 196 -5.49 5.41 18.30
CA ASP A 196 -5.69 4.00 18.65
C ASP A 196 -7.11 3.56 18.30
N PHE A 197 -8.09 4.42 18.59
CA PHE A 197 -9.48 4.22 18.20
C PHE A 197 -9.61 4.08 16.67
N ALA A 198 -9.00 4.98 15.91
CA ALA A 198 -9.02 4.95 14.45
C ALA A 198 -8.38 3.67 13.88
N ARG A 199 -7.24 3.22 14.42
CA ARG A 199 -6.59 1.97 14.00
C ARG A 199 -7.48 0.76 14.30
N THR A 200 -8.05 0.68 15.49
CA THR A 200 -8.91 -0.44 15.87
C THR A 200 -10.20 -0.48 15.04
N LEU A 201 -10.82 0.68 14.77
CA LEU A 201 -12.01 0.74 13.94
C LEU A 201 -11.72 0.32 12.49
N ARG A 202 -10.58 0.72 11.94
CA ARG A 202 -10.10 0.23 10.64
C ARG A 202 -9.85 -1.26 10.61
N SER A 203 -9.25 -1.82 11.67
CA SER A 203 -9.09 -3.27 11.78
C SER A 203 -10.45 -3.97 11.76
N LEU A 204 -11.42 -3.44 12.51
CA LEU A 204 -12.78 -3.98 12.52
C LEU A 204 -13.38 -3.96 11.11
N PHE A 205 -13.31 -2.82 10.41
CA PHE A 205 -13.86 -2.68 9.04
C PHE A 205 -13.12 -3.54 8.01
N CYS A 206 -11.80 -3.67 8.15
CA CYS A 206 -11.00 -4.58 7.33
C CYS A 206 -11.43 -6.04 7.51
N LEU A 207 -11.79 -6.43 8.74
CA LEU A 207 -12.15 -7.80 9.09
C LEU A 207 -13.63 -8.15 8.96
N THR A 208 -14.51 -7.15 9.00
CA THR A 208 -15.95 -7.38 8.92
C THR A 208 -16.33 -7.83 7.51
N ASP A 209 -17.25 -8.79 7.41
CA ASP A 209 -17.89 -9.15 6.16
C ASP A 209 -19.04 -8.17 5.90
N PRO A 210 -19.06 -7.42 4.79
CA PRO A 210 -20.11 -6.45 4.51
C PRO A 210 -21.50 -7.08 4.35
N THR A 211 -21.58 -8.38 4.11
CA THR A 211 -22.86 -9.11 4.01
C THR A 211 -23.46 -9.45 5.38
N VAL A 212 -22.68 -9.34 6.45
CA VAL A 212 -23.13 -9.67 7.80
C VAL A 212 -23.53 -8.36 8.49
N PRO A 213 -24.75 -8.26 9.07
CA PRO A 213 -25.21 -7.11 9.87
C PRO A 213 -24.50 -7.03 11.24
N TYR A 214 -23.20 -7.32 11.27
CA TYR A 214 -22.39 -7.45 12.48
C TYR A 214 -22.21 -6.09 13.18
N LEU A 215 -22.27 -5.00 12.43
CA LEU A 215 -22.04 -3.64 12.94
C LEU A 215 -23.22 -3.14 13.78
N ASP A 216 -24.45 -3.55 13.47
CA ASP A 216 -25.72 -3.06 14.04
C ASP A 216 -25.83 -3.23 15.55
N HIS A 217 -25.34 -4.35 16.10
CA HIS A 217 -25.60 -4.70 17.50
C HIS A 217 -24.44 -4.39 18.45
N ARG A 218 -23.26 -4.03 17.94
CA ARG A 218 -22.01 -4.06 18.72
C ARG A 218 -21.33 -2.70 18.91
N LEU A 219 -21.68 -1.68 18.12
CA LEU A 219 -21.03 -0.35 18.10
C LEU A 219 -21.78 0.87 18.72
N PRO A 220 -22.93 0.76 19.41
CA PRO A 220 -23.66 1.94 19.94
C PRO A 220 -22.85 3.00 20.74
N PRO A 221 -21.86 2.68 21.57
CA PRO A 221 -21.07 3.69 22.31
C PRO A 221 -19.87 4.25 21.55
N VAL A 222 -19.51 3.62 20.42
CA VAL A 222 -18.35 3.96 19.57
C VAL A 222 -18.63 5.22 18.72
N LEU A 223 -19.91 5.51 18.47
CA LEU A 223 -20.35 6.70 17.75
C LEU A 223 -19.98 8.00 18.46
N ASP A 224 -20.19 8.10 19.77
CA ASP A 224 -19.89 9.32 20.54
C ASP A 224 -18.40 9.69 20.48
N TRP A 225 -17.53 8.68 20.36
CA TRP A 225 -16.11 8.86 20.12
C TRP A 225 -15.85 9.44 18.72
N ALA A 226 -16.46 8.86 17.70
CA ALA A 226 -16.20 9.24 16.31
C ALA A 226 -16.72 10.65 15.97
N GLU A 227 -17.83 11.06 16.58
CA GLU A 227 -18.46 12.37 16.33
C GLU A 227 -17.70 13.55 16.94
N GLY A 228 -17.01 13.31 18.06
CA GLY A 228 -16.22 14.34 18.74
C GLY A 228 -14.83 14.59 18.15
N ILE A 229 -14.39 13.78 17.18
CA ILE A 229 -13.00 13.76 16.71
C ILE A 229 -12.90 14.13 15.24
N HIS A 230 -12.49 15.38 14.97
CA HIS A 230 -12.18 15.86 13.62
C HIS A 230 -10.72 15.62 13.19
N MET A 231 -10.06 14.62 13.78
CA MET A 231 -8.67 14.28 13.47
C MET A 231 -8.59 12.90 12.84
N TYR A 232 -7.51 12.64 12.09
CA TYR A 232 -7.30 11.40 11.36
C TYR A 232 -8.43 11.16 10.34
N ASP A 233 -8.78 9.91 10.12
CA ASP A 233 -9.84 9.41 9.25
C ASP A 233 -11.13 9.08 10.02
N LEU A 234 -11.23 9.48 11.29
CA LEU A 234 -12.36 9.12 12.16
C LEU A 234 -13.72 9.63 11.71
N PRO A 235 -13.88 10.87 11.21
CA PRO A 235 -15.20 11.27 10.77
C PRO A 235 -15.64 10.47 9.53
N LEU A 236 -14.69 10.05 8.68
CA LEU A 236 -14.96 9.16 7.57
C LEU A 236 -15.34 7.75 8.08
N LEU A 237 -14.63 7.23 9.08
CA LEU A 237 -14.94 5.94 9.72
C LEU A 237 -16.27 5.94 10.51
N SER A 238 -16.74 7.11 10.95
CA SER A 238 -18.02 7.24 11.65
C SER A 238 -19.24 6.97 10.76
N VAL A 239 -19.03 6.95 9.45
CA VAL A 239 -20.12 6.96 8.49
C VAL A 239 -20.91 5.67 8.49
N PRO A 240 -20.30 4.50 8.28
CA PRO A 240 -21.08 3.27 8.17
C PRO A 240 -21.92 3.07 9.44
N LEU A 241 -21.39 3.52 10.58
CA LEU A 241 -22.03 3.46 11.89
C LEU A 241 -23.29 4.35 12.03
N ARG A 242 -23.45 5.39 11.21
CA ARG A 242 -24.58 6.33 11.29
C ARG A 242 -25.78 5.92 10.44
N HIS A 243 -25.56 5.17 9.36
CA HIS A 243 -26.64 4.79 8.43
C HIS A 243 -27.75 3.99 9.13
N GLU A 244 -27.41 3.30 10.21
CA GLU A 244 -28.32 2.40 10.93
C GLU A 244 -29.14 3.09 12.03
N ARG A 245 -28.70 4.22 12.61
CA ARG A 245 -29.45 4.90 13.69
C ARG A 245 -30.51 5.88 13.17
N CYS A 246 -30.26 6.58 12.05
CA CYS A 246 -31.21 7.58 11.53
C CYS A 246 -32.44 6.97 10.82
N ALA A 247 -32.57 5.65 10.75
CA ALA A 247 -33.81 5.00 10.36
C ALA A 247 -34.94 5.21 11.39
N TYR A 248 -34.58 5.62 12.62
CA TYR A 248 -35.51 6.08 13.65
C TYR A 248 -35.43 7.61 13.78
N GLU A 249 -36.56 8.29 13.61
CA GLU A 249 -36.79 9.72 13.94
C GLU A 249 -36.26 10.79 12.95
N GLY A 250 -36.89 10.85 11.78
CA GLY A 250 -37.59 12.07 11.35
C GLY A 250 -36.83 13.36 10.97
N ASP A 251 -35.51 13.50 11.11
CA ASP A 251 -34.87 14.77 10.74
C ASP A 251 -33.41 14.66 10.24
N VAL A 252 -33.18 15.25 9.07
CA VAL A 252 -31.93 15.37 8.30
C VAL A 252 -31.38 14.06 7.69
N SER A 253 -31.45 13.95 6.36
CA SER A 253 -30.86 12.86 5.61
C SER A 253 -29.32 12.83 5.80
N ILE A 254 -28.79 11.67 6.20
CA ILE A 254 -27.34 11.39 6.35
C ILE A 254 -26.49 11.84 5.15
N PRO A 255 -26.97 11.72 3.88
CA PRO A 255 -26.25 12.23 2.71
C PRO A 255 -25.90 13.72 2.78
N ALA A 256 -26.77 14.57 3.35
CA ALA A 256 -26.50 16.02 3.43
C ALA A 256 -25.29 16.32 4.34
N ARG A 257 -25.21 15.64 5.49
CA ARG A 257 -24.06 15.78 6.41
C ARG A 257 -22.77 15.22 5.82
N TRP A 258 -22.89 14.20 4.98
CA TRP A 258 -21.77 13.59 4.24
C TRP A 258 -21.13 14.58 3.29
N HIS A 259 -21.96 15.15 2.42
CA HIS A 259 -21.56 16.10 1.42
C HIS A 259 -20.99 17.36 2.07
N ASP A 260 -21.64 17.88 3.12
CA ASP A 260 -21.16 19.05 3.86
C ASP A 260 -19.81 18.81 4.53
N TRP A 261 -19.59 17.62 5.11
CA TRP A 261 -18.31 17.30 5.74
C TRP A 261 -17.20 17.14 4.69
N LEU A 262 -17.42 16.39 3.62
CA LEU A 262 -16.44 16.17 2.56
C LEU A 262 -16.09 17.47 1.83
N THR A 263 -17.08 18.30 1.55
CA THR A 263 -16.84 19.64 0.99
C THR A 263 -16.09 20.52 1.97
N THR A 264 -16.41 20.49 3.26
CA THR A 264 -15.67 21.24 4.31
C THR A 264 -14.21 20.78 4.38
N ILE A 265 -13.95 19.49 4.34
CA ILE A 265 -12.60 18.94 4.35
C ILE A 265 -11.83 19.37 3.11
N ARG A 266 -12.40 19.21 1.91
CA ARG A 266 -11.75 19.63 0.66
C ARG A 266 -11.44 21.13 0.64
N LYS A 267 -12.33 21.95 1.21
CA LYS A 267 -12.12 23.40 1.36
C LYS A 267 -10.96 23.73 2.31
N ARG A 268 -10.76 22.94 3.37
CA ARG A 268 -9.69 23.15 4.36
C ARG A 268 -8.35 22.58 3.91
N GLU A 269 -8.39 21.40 3.31
CA GLU A 269 -7.23 20.65 2.85
C GLU A 269 -7.49 20.17 1.42
N PRO A 270 -6.81 20.73 0.41
CA PRO A 270 -7.02 20.32 -0.98
C PRO A 270 -6.66 18.85 -1.22
N ARG A 271 -5.90 18.24 -0.32
CA ARG A 271 -5.65 16.80 -0.24
C ARG A 271 -5.72 16.36 1.22
N PRO A 272 -6.90 15.96 1.71
CA PRO A 272 -7.01 15.50 3.08
C PRO A 272 -6.10 14.30 3.28
N ARG A 273 -5.42 14.24 4.43
CA ARG A 273 -4.52 13.14 4.79
C ARG A 273 -5.31 11.90 5.22
N ILE A 274 -6.21 11.45 4.36
CA ILE A 274 -6.98 10.22 4.54
C ILE A 274 -6.13 9.09 3.97
N LEU A 275 -6.05 7.99 4.72
CA LEU A 275 -5.34 6.81 4.25
C LEU A 275 -6.18 6.12 3.17
N THR A 276 -5.54 5.79 2.05
CA THR A 276 -6.15 5.08 0.92
C THR A 276 -6.89 3.81 1.39
N ASN A 277 -6.29 3.07 2.32
CA ASN A 277 -6.88 1.84 2.86
C ASN A 277 -8.17 2.11 3.64
N THR A 278 -8.30 3.26 4.31
CA THR A 278 -9.52 3.63 5.03
C THR A 278 -10.68 3.87 4.07
N VAL A 279 -10.42 4.56 2.96
CA VAL A 279 -11.41 4.78 1.91
C VAL A 279 -11.84 3.45 1.31
N LEU A 280 -10.89 2.56 0.99
CA LEU A 280 -11.19 1.21 0.47
C LEU A 280 -11.99 0.37 1.46
N GLN A 281 -11.69 0.46 2.76
CA GLN A 281 -12.44 -0.25 3.81
C GLN A 281 -13.88 0.22 3.88
N ILE A 282 -14.12 1.52 3.71
CA ILE A 282 -15.47 2.08 3.75
C ILE A 282 -16.23 1.80 2.47
N LEU A 283 -15.59 1.92 1.30
CA LEU A 283 -16.17 1.49 0.03
C LEU A 283 -16.61 0.02 0.08
N ARG A 284 -15.88 -0.83 0.82
CA ARG A 284 -16.27 -2.22 1.02
C ARG A 284 -17.50 -2.40 1.91
N LEU A 285 -17.70 -1.52 2.89
CA LEU A 285 -18.84 -1.56 3.81
C LEU A 285 -20.06 -0.83 3.28
N SER A 286 -19.87 0.07 2.31
CA SER A 286 -20.93 0.66 1.51
C SER A 286 -21.73 -0.46 0.84
N THR A 287 -22.93 -0.74 1.36
CA THR A 287 -23.84 -1.78 0.86
C THR A 287 -24.44 -1.40 -0.51
N GLU A 288 -25.18 -2.33 -1.12
CA GLU A 288 -25.98 -2.14 -2.37
C GLU A 288 -26.82 -0.84 -2.38
N GLU A 289 -27.15 -0.28 -1.21
CA GLU A 289 -27.95 0.94 -1.06
C GLU A 289 -27.13 2.24 -1.16
N SER A 290 -25.81 2.14 -1.27
CA SER A 290 -24.94 3.32 -1.35
C SER A 290 -25.17 4.07 -2.65
N SER A 291 -25.54 5.36 -2.55
CA SER A 291 -25.73 6.19 -3.73
C SER A 291 -24.42 6.32 -4.52
N MET A 292 -24.52 6.40 -5.85
CA MET A 292 -23.37 6.64 -6.72
C MET A 292 -22.60 7.91 -6.31
N GLU A 293 -23.31 8.92 -5.79
CA GLU A 293 -22.71 10.12 -5.22
C GLU A 293 -21.71 9.81 -4.09
N ILE A 294 -22.09 8.96 -3.14
CA ILE A 294 -21.21 8.56 -2.03
C ILE A 294 -19.98 7.83 -2.58
N THR A 295 -20.18 6.89 -3.49
CA THR A 295 -19.10 6.10 -4.10
C THR A 295 -18.09 7.00 -4.82
N ILE A 296 -18.55 7.89 -5.72
CA ILE A 296 -17.68 8.83 -6.43
C ILE A 296 -16.95 9.77 -5.45
N THR A 297 -17.65 10.26 -4.43
CA THR A 297 -17.03 11.14 -3.45
C THR A 297 -15.96 10.42 -2.64
N LEU A 298 -16.17 9.16 -2.25
CA LEU A 298 -15.14 8.33 -1.63
C LEU A 298 -13.94 8.12 -2.55
N LEU A 299 -14.17 7.74 -3.81
CA LEU A 299 -13.11 7.48 -4.77
C LEU A 299 -12.20 8.68 -5.00
N SER A 300 -12.76 9.89 -4.96
CA SER A 300 -11.98 11.12 -5.08
C SER A 300 -10.99 11.37 -3.92
N LEU A 301 -11.14 10.66 -2.80
CA LEU A 301 -10.25 10.74 -1.65
C LEU A 301 -9.09 9.74 -1.74
N LEU A 302 -9.11 8.81 -2.72
CA LEU A 302 -8.05 7.83 -2.89
C LEU A 302 -6.76 8.50 -3.35
N ASN A 303 -5.64 8.15 -2.72
CA ASN A 303 -4.34 8.40 -3.31
C ASN A 303 -4.06 7.33 -4.36
N VAL A 304 -4.37 7.62 -5.62
CA VAL A 304 -4.20 6.69 -6.75
C VAL A 304 -2.76 6.15 -6.87
N GLN A 305 -1.76 6.90 -6.42
CA GLN A 305 -0.35 6.47 -6.44
C GLN A 305 -0.05 5.32 -5.48
N GLU A 306 -0.88 5.12 -4.46
CA GLU A 306 -0.75 4.07 -3.46
C GLU A 306 -1.57 2.82 -3.78
N LEU A 307 -2.43 2.87 -4.82
CA LEU A 307 -3.27 1.75 -5.19
C LEU A 307 -2.45 0.61 -5.81
N GLN A 308 -2.69 -0.60 -5.32
CA GLN A 308 -2.21 -1.84 -5.92
C GLN A 308 -3.19 -2.33 -7.00
N LEU A 309 -2.74 -3.26 -7.85
CA LEU A 309 -3.60 -3.85 -8.88
C LEU A 309 -4.86 -4.52 -8.30
N THR A 310 -4.74 -5.16 -7.13
CA THR A 310 -5.88 -5.77 -6.41
C THR A 310 -6.88 -4.73 -5.90
N ASP A 311 -6.41 -3.51 -5.58
CA ASP A 311 -7.28 -2.43 -5.15
C ASP A 311 -8.11 -1.90 -6.33
N LEU A 312 -7.52 -1.85 -7.54
CA LEU A 312 -8.23 -1.46 -8.76
C LEU A 312 -9.39 -2.42 -9.10
N ASP A 313 -9.18 -3.72 -8.91
CA ASP A 313 -10.24 -4.72 -9.11
C ASP A 313 -11.44 -4.43 -8.21
N SER A 314 -11.16 -4.07 -6.96
CA SER A 314 -12.20 -3.79 -5.98
C SER A 314 -12.89 -2.46 -6.25
N VAL A 315 -12.13 -1.42 -6.57
CA VAL A 315 -12.67 -0.11 -7.00
C VAL A 315 -13.60 -0.28 -8.21
N ALA A 316 -13.23 -1.10 -9.19
CA ALA A 316 -14.08 -1.37 -10.34
C ALA A 316 -15.37 -2.08 -9.94
N LYS A 317 -15.29 -3.08 -9.04
CA LYS A 317 -16.48 -3.79 -8.55
C LYS A 317 -17.43 -2.87 -7.77
N PHE A 318 -16.90 -2.00 -6.92
CA PHE A 318 -17.71 -0.99 -6.20
C PHE A 318 -18.37 0.03 -7.13
N LEU A 319 -17.74 0.36 -8.27
CA LEU A 319 -18.37 1.18 -9.29
C LEU A 319 -19.41 0.40 -10.10
N ALA A 320 -19.13 -0.85 -10.44
CA ALA A 320 -19.97 -1.69 -11.29
C ALA A 320 -21.31 -2.04 -10.62
N GLU A 321 -21.33 -2.19 -9.30
CA GLU A 321 -22.51 -2.58 -8.53
C GLU A 321 -23.65 -1.55 -8.64
N PRO A 322 -23.48 -0.25 -8.32
CA PRO A 322 -24.53 0.75 -8.56
C PRO A 322 -24.84 0.97 -10.04
N ILE A 323 -23.89 0.70 -10.95
CA ILE A 323 -24.10 0.76 -12.41
C ILE A 323 -24.94 -0.44 -12.91
N ARG A 324 -25.04 -1.51 -12.12
CA ARG A 324 -25.62 -2.81 -12.50
C ARG A 324 -24.93 -3.42 -13.73
N SER A 325 -23.62 -3.21 -13.85
CA SER A 325 -22.82 -3.80 -14.92
C SER A 325 -22.40 -5.22 -14.52
N HIS A 326 -23.06 -6.23 -15.10
CA HIS A 326 -22.72 -7.63 -14.87
C HIS A 326 -21.37 -8.04 -15.48
N ASP A 327 -20.82 -7.24 -16.41
CA ASP A 327 -19.60 -7.58 -17.13
C ASP A 327 -18.35 -7.65 -16.21
N HIS A 328 -18.40 -7.09 -15.00
CA HIS A 328 -17.26 -6.97 -14.07
C HIS A 328 -17.21 -8.00 -12.93
N SER A 329 -18.19 -8.90 -12.80
CA SER A 329 -18.14 -9.97 -11.78
C SER A 329 -17.14 -11.08 -12.14
N ASP A 330 -16.96 -11.33 -13.44
CA ASP A 330 -16.36 -12.58 -13.93
C ASP A 330 -14.88 -12.44 -14.33
N HIS A 331 -14.30 -11.25 -14.21
CA HIS A 331 -12.90 -11.00 -14.56
C HIS A 331 -12.18 -10.15 -13.52
N ASN A 332 -10.84 -10.24 -13.54
CA ASN A 332 -9.99 -9.37 -12.75
C ASN A 332 -9.97 -8.00 -13.39
N CYS A 333 -10.69 -7.07 -12.78
CA CYS A 333 -10.80 -5.70 -13.24
C CYS A 333 -9.45 -4.98 -13.07
N ASP A 334 -9.19 -4.05 -13.97
CA ASP A 334 -7.97 -3.25 -13.96
C ASP A 334 -8.29 -1.75 -14.12
N SER A 335 -7.24 -0.94 -14.29
CA SER A 335 -7.37 0.49 -14.51
C SER A 335 -8.35 0.87 -15.64
N ARG A 336 -8.46 0.04 -16.70
CA ARG A 336 -9.32 0.32 -17.86
C ARG A 336 -10.79 0.15 -17.49
N CYS A 337 -11.09 -0.85 -16.67
CA CYS A 337 -12.44 -1.07 -16.13
C CYS A 337 -12.88 0.12 -15.28
N VAL A 338 -12.01 0.59 -14.37
CA VAL A 338 -12.30 1.76 -13.53
C VAL A 338 -12.56 3.01 -14.38
N LEU A 339 -11.72 3.26 -15.39
CA LEU A 339 -11.90 4.41 -16.29
C LEU A 339 -13.19 4.31 -17.12
N GLY A 340 -13.52 3.12 -17.62
CA GLY A 340 -14.77 2.86 -18.32
C GLY A 340 -15.99 3.20 -17.49
N LEU A 341 -16.04 2.67 -16.27
CA LEU A 341 -17.14 2.87 -15.33
C LEU A 341 -17.26 4.34 -14.91
N LEU A 342 -16.15 5.01 -14.59
CA LEU A 342 -16.16 6.45 -14.30
C LEU A 342 -16.66 7.28 -15.50
N SER A 343 -16.27 6.90 -16.72
CA SER A 343 -16.71 7.59 -17.93
C SER A 343 -18.22 7.43 -18.16
N GLN A 344 -18.77 6.25 -17.89
CA GLN A 344 -20.20 6.01 -17.97
C GLN A 344 -20.97 6.90 -16.98
N VAL A 345 -20.45 7.04 -15.76
CA VAL A 345 -21.03 7.92 -14.73
C VAL A 345 -21.02 9.39 -15.19
N ILE A 346 -19.92 9.85 -15.80
CA ILE A 346 -19.77 11.23 -16.28
C ILE A 346 -20.64 11.52 -17.51
N LEU A 347 -20.79 10.55 -18.41
CA LEU A 347 -21.60 10.71 -19.63
C LEU A 347 -23.10 10.66 -19.35
N HIS A 348 -23.52 9.97 -18.29
CA HIS A 348 -24.93 9.75 -17.95
C HIS A 348 -25.25 10.04 -16.48
N PRO A 349 -24.99 11.26 -15.97
CA PRO A 349 -25.16 11.58 -14.55
C PRO A 349 -26.61 11.41 -14.08
N GLU A 350 -27.57 11.76 -14.94
CA GLU A 350 -29.01 11.63 -14.70
C GLU A 350 -29.43 10.17 -14.41
N SER A 351 -28.80 9.20 -15.09
CA SER A 351 -29.07 7.77 -14.91
C SER A 351 -28.67 7.26 -13.53
N PHE A 352 -27.76 7.97 -12.86
CA PHE A 352 -27.25 7.63 -11.53
C PHE A 352 -27.70 8.62 -10.45
N GLN A 353 -28.59 9.55 -10.78
CA GLN A 353 -29.12 10.58 -9.87
C GLN A 353 -28.00 11.40 -9.20
N ILE A 354 -26.92 11.69 -9.92
CA ILE A 354 -25.80 12.49 -9.41
C ILE A 354 -25.91 13.94 -9.88
N GLY A 355 -25.66 14.89 -8.97
CA GLY A 355 -25.62 16.32 -9.30
C GLY A 355 -24.30 16.77 -9.90
N ASP A 356 -24.27 17.96 -10.51
CA ASP A 356 -23.11 18.52 -11.23
C ASP A 356 -21.81 18.52 -10.39
N GLY A 357 -21.87 18.86 -9.10
CA GLY A 357 -20.68 18.87 -8.23
C GLY A 357 -20.04 17.48 -8.01
N VAL A 358 -20.83 16.42 -8.15
CA VAL A 358 -20.34 15.03 -8.10
C VAL A 358 -19.68 14.65 -9.42
N VAL A 359 -20.23 15.12 -10.55
CA VAL A 359 -19.64 14.94 -11.88
C VAL A 359 -18.25 15.55 -11.93
N ASP A 360 -18.07 16.77 -11.41
CA ASP A 360 -16.74 17.40 -11.30
C ASP A 360 -15.76 16.54 -10.48
N SER A 361 -16.25 15.91 -9.41
CA SER A 361 -15.45 15.00 -8.58
C SER A 361 -15.08 13.71 -9.33
N ALA A 362 -16.00 13.15 -10.13
CA ALA A 362 -15.74 12.00 -10.97
C ALA A 362 -14.68 12.31 -12.05
N VAL A 363 -14.78 13.48 -12.69
CA VAL A 363 -13.84 13.97 -13.69
C VAL A 363 -12.43 14.13 -13.10
N GLU A 364 -12.29 14.77 -11.94
CA GLU A 364 -10.99 14.94 -11.29
C GLU A 364 -10.42 13.59 -10.83
N THR A 365 -11.26 12.69 -10.32
CA THR A 365 -10.87 11.32 -9.97
C THR A 365 -10.33 10.60 -11.20
N MET A 366 -11.07 10.60 -12.31
CA MET A 366 -10.64 9.99 -13.56
C MET A 366 -9.31 10.57 -14.06
N ARG A 367 -9.12 11.89 -13.96
CA ARG A 367 -7.85 12.55 -14.30
C ARG A 367 -6.69 11.99 -13.47
N HIS A 368 -6.88 11.83 -12.16
CA HIS A 368 -5.86 11.21 -11.30
C HIS A 368 -5.54 9.77 -11.70
N PHE A 369 -6.55 8.97 -12.05
CA PHE A 369 -6.36 7.61 -12.57
C PHE A 369 -5.55 7.61 -13.87
N VAL A 370 -5.89 8.45 -14.84
CA VAL A 370 -5.16 8.54 -16.11
C VAL A 370 -3.69 8.97 -15.91
N LEU A 371 -3.45 9.98 -15.07
CA LEU A 371 -2.09 10.50 -14.83
C LEU A 371 -1.19 9.50 -14.09
N HIS A 372 -1.74 8.72 -13.15
CA HIS A 372 -0.93 7.89 -12.27
C HIS A 372 -0.83 6.42 -12.69
N LEU A 373 -1.85 5.86 -13.32
CA LEU A 373 -1.84 4.44 -13.69
C LEU A 373 -1.07 4.16 -14.97
N ARG A 374 -0.45 5.18 -15.59
CA ARG A 374 0.38 5.09 -16.79
C ARG A 374 -0.23 4.10 -17.78
N LEU A 375 -1.45 4.41 -18.24
CA LEU A 375 -2.11 3.62 -19.26
C LEU A 375 -1.10 3.30 -20.37
N PRO A 376 -0.88 2.01 -20.70
CA PRO A 376 0.06 1.65 -21.74
C PRO A 376 -0.24 2.47 -22.99
N LYS A 377 0.79 3.00 -23.65
CA LYS A 377 0.58 3.83 -24.86
C LYS A 377 -0.18 3.04 -25.93
N GLU A 378 -0.02 1.72 -25.93
CA GLU A 378 -0.78 0.83 -26.80
C GLU A 378 -2.29 0.87 -26.53
N THR A 379 -2.69 1.12 -25.28
CA THR A 379 -4.10 1.26 -24.88
C THR A 379 -4.73 2.56 -25.37
N LEU A 380 -3.93 3.51 -25.86
CA LEU A 380 -4.41 4.76 -26.46
C LEU A 380 -4.41 4.71 -28.00
N ASN A 381 -3.84 3.65 -28.59
CA ASN A 381 -3.80 3.50 -30.05
C ASN A 381 -5.10 2.87 -30.56
N PHE A 382 -5.90 3.67 -31.26
CA PHE A 382 -7.09 3.24 -31.99
C PHE A 382 -6.73 2.15 -33.02
N GLY A 383 -6.97 0.87 -32.69
CA GLY A 383 -6.92 -0.19 -33.69
C GLY A 383 -6.63 -1.61 -33.20
N VAL A 384 -6.04 -1.78 -32.02
CA VAL A 384 -5.56 -3.11 -31.55
C VAL A 384 -6.11 -3.45 -30.17
N PHE A 385 -7.43 -3.43 -30.01
CA PHE A 385 -8.08 -3.88 -28.77
C PHE A 385 -8.59 -5.30 -28.93
N ARG A 386 -8.39 -6.13 -27.90
CA ARG A 386 -9.16 -7.37 -27.77
C ARG A 386 -10.65 -7.01 -27.65
N PRO A 387 -11.58 -7.86 -28.10
CA PRO A 387 -13.01 -7.59 -27.99
C PRO A 387 -13.45 -7.24 -26.56
N GLU A 388 -12.81 -7.85 -25.57
CA GLU A 388 -12.99 -7.63 -24.14
C GLU A 388 -12.65 -6.19 -23.73
N ASP A 389 -11.54 -5.66 -24.24
CA ASP A 389 -11.06 -4.30 -23.93
C ASP A 389 -11.93 -3.21 -24.59
N ARG A 390 -12.57 -3.53 -25.73
CA ARG A 390 -13.42 -2.56 -26.45
C ARG A 390 -14.63 -2.13 -25.64
N ARG A 391 -15.22 -3.04 -24.85
CA ARG A 391 -16.38 -2.71 -24.02
C ARG A 391 -16.00 -1.81 -22.86
N ALA A 392 -14.95 -2.17 -22.12
CA ALA A 392 -14.47 -1.39 -20.98
C ALA A 392 -14.03 0.02 -21.39
N LEU A 393 -13.48 0.21 -22.59
CA LEU A 393 -12.99 1.51 -23.05
C LEU A 393 -13.97 2.29 -23.92
N HIS A 394 -15.12 1.74 -24.31
CA HIS A 394 -16.07 2.43 -25.18
C HIS A 394 -16.51 3.77 -24.59
N SER A 395 -17.00 3.74 -23.34
CA SER A 395 -17.42 4.94 -22.62
C SER A 395 -16.26 5.90 -22.37
N PHE A 396 -15.04 5.39 -22.18
CA PHE A 396 -13.86 6.24 -22.04
C PHE A 396 -13.53 6.99 -23.34
N TRP A 397 -13.66 6.34 -24.50
CA TRP A 397 -13.47 6.99 -25.79
C TRP A 397 -14.57 8.00 -26.11
N GLU A 398 -15.83 7.67 -25.79
CA GLU A 398 -16.95 8.62 -25.87
C GLU A 398 -16.70 9.84 -24.98
N TYR A 399 -16.21 9.62 -23.75
CA TYR A 399 -15.82 10.70 -22.86
C TYR A 399 -14.70 11.55 -23.47
N ILE A 400 -13.65 10.94 -24.04
CA ILE A 400 -12.56 11.69 -24.69
C ILE A 400 -13.06 12.50 -25.88
N ALA A 401 -14.01 11.97 -26.65
CA ALA A 401 -14.61 12.64 -27.78
C ALA A 401 -15.64 13.71 -27.38
N SER A 402 -16.10 13.70 -26.12
CA SER A 402 -17.08 14.65 -25.61
C SER A 402 -16.47 16.03 -25.31
N GLU A 403 -17.34 17.04 -25.18
CA GLU A 403 -16.92 18.39 -24.80
C GLU A 403 -16.33 18.48 -23.39
N TYR A 404 -16.49 17.46 -22.54
CA TYR A 404 -15.93 17.48 -21.19
C TYR A 404 -14.40 17.61 -21.18
N VAL A 405 -13.70 16.99 -22.14
CA VAL A 405 -12.24 17.10 -22.23
C VAL A 405 -11.78 18.51 -22.61
N SER A 406 -12.54 19.22 -23.45
CA SER A 406 -12.19 20.58 -23.86
C SER A 406 -12.41 21.59 -22.72
N LEU A 407 -13.45 21.37 -21.90
CA LEU A 407 -13.77 22.20 -20.74
C LEU A 407 -12.78 22.03 -19.58
N THR A 408 -12.25 20.82 -19.40
CA THR A 408 -11.45 20.46 -18.22
C THR A 408 -9.95 20.79 -18.33
N ARG A 409 -9.53 21.50 -19.40
CA ARG A 409 -8.14 21.91 -19.65
C ARG A 409 -7.13 20.80 -19.34
N TRP A 410 -7.20 19.70 -20.10
CA TRP A 410 -6.16 18.66 -20.13
C TRP A 410 -4.87 19.22 -20.76
N THR A 411 -4.19 20.13 -20.08
CA THR A 411 -2.84 20.51 -20.46
C THR A 411 -1.92 19.36 -20.04
N TYR A 412 -1.58 18.49 -20.99
CA TYR A 412 -0.47 17.56 -20.85
C TYR A 412 0.78 18.37 -20.44
N GLN A 413 1.28 18.13 -19.23
CA GLN A 413 2.62 18.58 -18.82
C GLN A 413 3.63 17.48 -19.11
#